data_AF-A0A395NA66-F1
#
_entry.id   AF-A0A395NA66-F1
#
_cell.length_a   1.000
_cell.length_b   1.000
_cell.length_c   1.000
_cell.angle_alpha   90.00
_cell.angle_beta   90.00
_cell.angle_gamma   90.00
#
_symmetry.space_group_name_H-M   'P 1'
#
loop_
_entity.id
_entity.type
_entity.pdbx_description
1 polymer ?
#
loop_
_entity_poly.entity_id
_entity_poly.type
_entity_poly.pdbx_seq_one_letter_code
_entity_poly.pdbx_strand_id
1 'polypeptide(L)'
;MTVLQAEVRRRLWATILEINLQASLDSGVPLAISYDDFDTDSPGNVNDTDISESTNALACQADNTATDMSLQLLLLKYLRPRAEIIRRTNGAYSNFSQDEVQSITSILSKACRECSAKLRSVNGDAVEVFKHNMVDLLLRRFLLTLHRPLATASRVSNPTFHFSRKVCLDSATALLSPPQNTEFSHLVLLGSGIFKSRIIHASLAICSDLIIELEELGPMGWPSTYRKMLVGVLREAVRQAAERIALGETNLRLHMKLNIVLCHTECTESGSARQLRMVQAAQESLEKSYTLMQSRLGLAVGEQYDEGAPECQQFGCQDLGVALDEDWDEPYDMADIGLDELLWSGLGAGGTIVSHEAE
;
A
#
# COMPACT_ATOMS: atom_id res chain seq x y z
N MET A 1 38.03 -11.82 -4.42
CA MET A 1 36.62 -11.99 -3.99
C MET A 1 36.16 -13.32 -4.53
N THR A 2 35.62 -14.21 -3.70
CA THR A 2 35.10 -15.50 -4.18
C THR A 2 33.84 -15.28 -5.02
N VAL A 3 33.44 -16.27 -5.83
CA VAL A 3 32.20 -16.20 -6.63
C VAL A 3 30.98 -16.02 -5.72
N LEU A 4 30.91 -16.78 -4.62
CA LEU A 4 29.86 -16.63 -3.61
C LEU A 4 29.81 -15.20 -3.05
N GLN A 5 30.95 -14.64 -2.65
CA GLN A 5 31.00 -13.27 -2.11
C GLN A 5 30.54 -12.21 -3.12
N ALA A 6 30.93 -12.37 -4.40
CA ALA A 6 30.52 -11.46 -5.46
C ALA A 6 29.00 -11.52 -5.67
N GLU A 7 28.43 -12.72 -5.74
CA GLU A 7 26.99 -12.93 -5.91
C GLU A 7 26.20 -12.39 -4.71
N VAL A 8 26.60 -12.72 -3.47
CA VAL A 8 25.95 -12.21 -2.26
C VAL A 8 25.94 -10.68 -2.22
N ARG A 9 27.04 -10.02 -2.62
CA ARG A 9 27.09 -8.54 -2.70
C ARG A 9 26.11 -7.98 -3.74
N ARG A 10 25.98 -8.60 -4.91
CA ARG A 10 24.99 -8.19 -5.93
C ARG A 10 23.57 -8.34 -5.41
N ARG A 11 23.25 -9.45 -4.73
CA ARG A 11 21.94 -9.70 -4.12
C ARG A 11 21.62 -8.69 -3.03
N LEU A 12 22.57 -8.41 -2.14
CA LEU A 12 22.39 -7.38 -1.11
C LEU A 12 22.19 -6.00 -1.73
N TRP A 13 22.95 -5.66 -2.77
CA TRP A 13 22.79 -4.39 -3.47
C TRP A 13 21.39 -4.24 -4.09
N ALA A 14 20.89 -5.26 -4.79
CA ALA A 14 19.54 -5.27 -5.33
C ALA A 14 18.47 -5.10 -4.24
N THR A 15 18.66 -5.70 -3.06
CA THR A 15 17.77 -5.50 -1.89
C THR A 15 17.83 -4.06 -1.38
N ILE A 16 19.02 -3.45 -1.26
CA ILE A 16 19.19 -2.06 -0.84
C ILE A 16 18.44 -1.12 -1.78
N LEU A 17 18.57 -1.32 -3.09
CA LEU A 17 17.86 -0.53 -4.10
C LEU A 17 16.33 -0.66 -3.94
N GLU A 18 15.83 -1.88 -3.71
CA GLU A 18 14.39 -2.10 -3.51
C GLU A 18 13.90 -1.40 -2.23
N ILE A 19 14.61 -1.55 -1.11
CA ILE A 19 14.24 -0.90 0.16
C ILE A 19 14.28 0.63 0.01
N ASN A 20 15.32 1.18 -0.62
CA ASN A 20 15.45 2.62 -0.84
C ASN A 20 14.28 3.18 -1.68
N LEU A 21 13.93 2.46 -2.74
CA LEU A 21 12.82 2.83 -3.61
C LEU A 21 11.48 2.83 -2.85
N GLN A 22 11.20 1.79 -2.05
CA GLN A 22 9.96 1.70 -1.27
C GLN A 22 9.90 2.73 -0.13
N ALA A 23 11.03 3.02 0.52
CA ALA A 23 11.12 4.04 1.57
C ALA A 23 10.89 5.45 1.01
N SER A 24 11.42 5.74 -0.18
CA SER A 24 11.20 7.02 -0.87
C SER A 24 9.73 7.17 -1.30
N LEU A 25 9.10 6.08 -1.73
CA LEU A 25 7.66 6.04 -2.01
C LEU A 25 6.82 6.38 -0.77
N ASP A 26 7.18 5.87 0.40
CA ASP A 26 6.44 6.08 1.65
C ASP A 26 6.63 7.48 2.25
N SER A 27 7.86 7.97 2.26
CA SER A 27 8.20 9.25 2.89
C SER A 27 7.95 10.45 1.99
N GLY A 28 7.70 10.24 0.69
CA GLY A 28 7.57 11.33 -0.28
C GLY A 28 8.87 12.08 -0.56
N VAL A 29 10.02 11.54 -0.12
CA VAL A 29 11.33 12.16 -0.36
C VAL A 29 11.92 11.71 -1.70
N PRO A 30 12.79 12.51 -2.35
CA PRO A 30 13.53 12.09 -3.52
C PRO A 30 14.34 10.81 -3.27
N LEU A 31 14.58 10.03 -4.33
CA LEU A 31 15.44 8.85 -4.23
C LEU A 31 16.83 9.24 -3.74
N ALA A 32 17.30 8.55 -2.70
CA ALA A 32 18.66 8.76 -2.19
C ALA A 32 19.72 8.17 -3.15
N ILE A 33 19.36 7.13 -3.90
CA ILE A 33 20.21 6.49 -4.90
C ILE A 33 19.46 6.54 -6.24
N SER A 34 19.95 7.33 -7.19
CA SER A 34 19.44 7.35 -8.56
C SER A 34 19.83 6.06 -9.28
N TYR A 35 19.08 5.72 -10.33
CA TYR A 35 19.38 4.57 -11.18
C TYR A 35 20.75 4.69 -11.87
N ASP A 36 21.21 5.93 -12.10
CA ASP A 36 22.48 6.22 -12.78
C ASP A 36 23.68 6.32 -11.81
N ASP A 37 23.47 6.15 -10.50
CA ASP A 37 24.50 6.32 -9.47
C ASP A 37 25.31 5.04 -9.20
N PHE A 38 24.98 3.93 -9.85
CA PHE A 38 25.63 2.64 -9.64
C PHE A 38 25.84 1.85 -10.93
N ASP A 39 26.88 1.01 -10.95
CA ASP A 39 27.28 0.16 -12.07
C ASP A 39 27.25 -1.34 -11.71
N THR A 40 26.67 -1.69 -10.55
CA THR A 40 26.62 -3.07 -10.08
C THR A 40 25.75 -3.93 -10.99
N ASP A 41 26.35 -5.01 -11.52
CA ASP A 41 25.66 -6.02 -12.32
C ASP A 41 24.47 -6.66 -11.58
N SER A 42 23.49 -7.15 -12.35
CA SER A 42 22.40 -7.97 -11.82
C SER A 42 22.92 -9.23 -11.11
N PRO A 43 22.25 -9.67 -10.02
CA PRO A 43 22.45 -11.00 -9.45
C PRO A 43 22.23 -12.11 -10.49
N GLY A 44 22.81 -13.27 -10.25
CA GLY A 44 22.59 -14.47 -11.06
C GLY A 44 21.24 -15.14 -10.77
N ASN A 45 20.63 -15.74 -11.79
CA ASN A 45 19.43 -16.57 -11.64
C ASN A 45 19.83 -17.97 -11.15
N VAL A 46 20.05 -18.14 -9.84
CA VAL A 46 20.55 -19.38 -9.23
C VAL A 46 19.90 -19.60 -7.86
N ASN A 47 19.56 -20.85 -7.51
CA ASN A 47 18.99 -21.15 -6.20
C ASN A 47 20.02 -20.99 -5.09
N ASP A 48 19.54 -20.77 -3.87
CA ASP A 48 20.42 -20.57 -2.70
C ASP A 48 21.21 -21.84 -2.37
N THR A 49 20.64 -23.01 -2.65
CA THR A 49 21.28 -24.32 -2.44
C THR A 49 22.38 -24.63 -3.46
N ASP A 50 22.41 -23.93 -4.59
CA ASP A 50 23.30 -24.22 -5.71
C ASP A 50 24.61 -23.42 -5.65
N ILE A 51 24.78 -22.55 -4.64
CA ILE A 51 25.97 -21.72 -4.45
C ILE A 51 26.61 -21.97 -3.07
N SER A 52 27.94 -22.14 -3.05
CA SER A 52 28.70 -22.40 -1.82
C SER A 52 30.12 -21.83 -1.91
N GLU A 53 30.88 -21.92 -0.82
CA GLU A 53 32.30 -21.51 -0.78
C GLU A 53 33.18 -22.29 -1.76
N SER A 54 32.73 -23.47 -2.21
CA SER A 54 33.45 -24.29 -3.19
C SER A 54 33.12 -23.95 -4.64
N THR A 55 32.14 -23.06 -4.88
CA THR A 55 31.69 -22.68 -6.22
C THR A 55 32.73 -21.79 -6.90
N ASN A 56 33.34 -22.31 -7.98
CA ASN A 56 34.34 -21.59 -8.77
C ASN A 56 33.75 -20.81 -9.96
N ALA A 57 32.51 -21.11 -10.36
CA ALA A 57 31.78 -20.43 -11.42
C ALA A 57 30.26 -20.50 -11.18
N LEU A 58 29.54 -19.42 -11.49
CA LEU A 58 28.08 -19.37 -11.39
C LEU A 58 27.43 -20.08 -12.59
N ALA A 59 26.63 -21.10 -12.32
CA ALA A 59 25.80 -21.76 -13.31
C ALA A 59 24.38 -21.16 -13.27
N CYS A 60 24.21 -19.98 -13.89
CA CYS A 60 22.91 -19.33 -13.94
C CYS A 60 21.91 -20.12 -14.79
N GLN A 61 20.71 -20.28 -14.25
CA GLN A 61 19.56 -20.83 -14.97
C GLN A 61 19.06 -19.83 -16.03
N ALA A 62 18.40 -20.34 -17.06
CA ALA A 62 17.75 -19.50 -18.07
C ALA A 62 16.68 -18.58 -17.44
N ASP A 63 16.46 -17.40 -18.03
CA ASP A 63 15.55 -16.37 -17.48
C ASP A 63 14.09 -16.83 -17.29
N ASN A 64 13.67 -17.86 -18.03
CA ASN A 64 12.35 -18.47 -17.94
C ASN A 64 12.23 -19.51 -16.82
N THR A 65 13.35 -19.98 -16.27
CA THR A 65 13.38 -20.93 -15.16
C THR A 65 13.22 -20.19 -13.84
N ALA A 66 12.25 -20.62 -13.05
CA ALA A 66 12.05 -20.10 -11.70
C ALA A 66 13.13 -20.63 -10.76
N THR A 67 13.77 -19.70 -10.03
CA THR A 67 14.68 -19.96 -8.92
C THR A 67 14.30 -19.11 -7.70
N ASP A 68 14.99 -19.30 -6.58
CA ASP A 68 14.88 -18.44 -5.38
C ASP A 68 15.08 -16.94 -5.70
N MET A 69 15.87 -16.61 -6.73
CA MET A 69 16.16 -15.24 -7.14
C MET A 69 15.09 -14.60 -8.03
N SER A 70 14.09 -15.36 -8.47
CA SER A 70 13.08 -14.92 -9.45
C SER A 70 12.40 -13.61 -9.05
N LEU A 71 12.08 -13.45 -7.76
CA LEU A 71 11.40 -12.28 -7.21
C LEU A 71 12.29 -11.04 -7.31
N GLN A 72 13.50 -11.13 -6.79
CA GLN A 72 14.43 -10.01 -6.75
C GLN A 72 14.83 -9.58 -8.18
N LEU A 73 15.08 -10.55 -9.07
CA LEU A 73 15.39 -10.29 -10.47
C LEU A 73 14.23 -9.61 -11.21
N LEU A 74 12.98 -10.01 -10.92
CA LEU A 74 11.81 -9.37 -11.50
C LEU A 74 11.69 -7.91 -11.04
N LEU A 75 11.84 -7.65 -9.74
CA LEU A 75 11.80 -6.30 -9.20
C LEU A 75 12.93 -5.44 -9.80
N LEU A 76 14.17 -5.97 -9.84
CA LEU A 76 15.32 -5.27 -10.41
C LEU A 76 15.11 -4.94 -11.90
N LYS A 77 14.59 -5.90 -12.69
CA LYS A 77 14.24 -5.69 -14.10
C LYS A 77 13.28 -4.52 -14.31
N TYR A 78 12.35 -4.30 -13.37
CA TYR A 78 11.39 -3.21 -13.40
C TYR A 78 11.74 -2.06 -12.43
N LEU A 79 13.00 -1.92 -12.01
CA LEU A 79 13.44 -0.86 -11.10
C LEU A 79 13.29 0.52 -11.74
N ARG A 80 13.81 0.70 -12.96
CA ARG A 80 13.85 2.00 -13.65
C ARG A 80 12.48 2.69 -13.82
N PRO A 81 11.41 2.04 -14.33
CA PRO A 81 10.10 2.70 -14.44
C PRO A 81 9.53 3.09 -13.07
N ARG A 82 9.80 2.33 -12.01
CA ARG A 82 9.37 2.65 -10.64
C ARG A 82 10.15 3.83 -10.07
N ALA A 83 11.47 3.86 -10.29
CA ALA A 83 12.32 4.97 -9.89
C ALA A 83 11.92 6.28 -10.59
N GLU A 84 11.56 6.22 -11.87
CA GLU A 84 11.08 7.38 -12.63
C GLU A 84 9.77 7.95 -12.06
N ILE A 85 8.85 7.09 -11.59
CA ILE A 85 7.65 7.54 -10.88
C ILE A 85 8.04 8.36 -9.66
N ILE A 86 8.91 7.84 -8.80
CA ILE A 86 9.34 8.54 -7.57
C ILE A 86 10.04 9.85 -7.89
N ARG A 87 10.99 9.82 -8.84
CA ARG A 87 11.77 11.01 -9.22
C ARG A 87 10.88 12.17 -9.65
N ARG A 88 9.77 11.90 -10.36
CA ARG A 88 8.83 12.94 -10.80
C ARG A 88 7.78 13.29 -9.77
N THR A 89 7.22 12.31 -9.06
CA THR A 89 6.18 12.56 -8.06
C THR A 89 6.72 13.28 -6.82
N ASN A 90 7.96 12.97 -6.42
CA ASN A 90 8.63 13.57 -5.27
C ASN A 90 9.57 14.73 -5.66
N GLY A 91 9.62 15.07 -6.95
CA GLY A 91 10.44 16.15 -7.50
C GLY A 91 9.67 17.47 -7.64
N ALA A 92 10.40 18.56 -7.94
CA ALA A 92 9.83 19.91 -8.06
C ALA A 92 8.83 20.09 -9.23
N TYR A 93 8.81 19.17 -10.20
CA TYR A 93 7.92 19.25 -11.37
C TYR A 93 7.27 17.89 -11.65
N SER A 94 6.06 17.69 -11.13
CA SER A 94 5.28 16.47 -11.28
C SER A 94 4.38 16.51 -12.53
N ASN A 95 4.97 16.46 -13.72
CA ASN A 95 4.19 16.44 -14.97
C ASN A 95 4.47 15.16 -15.76
N PHE A 96 3.47 14.29 -15.86
CA PHE A 96 3.46 13.20 -16.83
C PHE A 96 2.51 13.55 -17.97
N SER A 97 2.94 13.32 -19.20
CA SER A 97 2.02 13.26 -20.35
C SER A 97 1.16 12.00 -20.27
N GLN A 98 -0.01 12.02 -20.93
CA GLN A 98 -0.90 10.86 -20.98
C GLN A 98 -0.20 9.62 -21.56
N ASP A 99 0.63 9.80 -22.60
CA ASP A 99 1.36 8.71 -23.25
C ASP A 99 2.41 8.10 -22.32
N GLU A 100 3.12 8.92 -21.52
CA GLU A 100 4.06 8.44 -20.51
C GLU A 100 3.36 7.62 -19.43
N VAL A 101 2.21 8.11 -18.92
CA VAL A 101 1.40 7.37 -17.94
C VAL A 101 0.99 6.02 -18.52
N GLN A 102 0.42 6.00 -19.73
CA GLN A 102 -0.01 4.77 -20.38
C GLN A 102 1.14 3.77 -20.58
N SER A 103 2.31 4.28 -20.99
CA SER A 103 3.51 3.48 -21.20
C SER A 103 4.00 2.84 -19.89
N ILE A 104 4.19 3.64 -18.85
CA ILE A 104 4.64 3.16 -17.52
C ILE A 104 3.63 2.15 -16.95
N THR A 105 2.34 2.44 -17.06
CA THR A 105 1.27 1.54 -16.60
C THR A 105 1.26 0.21 -17.33
N SER A 106 1.50 0.22 -18.65
CA SER A 106 1.63 -1.01 -19.44
C SER A 106 2.82 -1.86 -18.98
N ILE A 107 3.96 -1.21 -18.72
CA ILE A 107 5.19 -1.86 -18.23
C ILE A 107 4.96 -2.50 -16.84
N LEU A 108 4.41 -1.75 -15.88
CA LEU A 108 4.17 -2.27 -14.53
C LEU A 108 3.05 -3.33 -14.52
N SER A 109 2.01 -3.17 -15.33
CA SER A 109 0.97 -4.20 -15.49
C SER A 109 1.54 -5.48 -16.10
N LYS A 110 2.52 -5.36 -17.00
CA LYS A 110 3.26 -6.52 -17.53
C LYS A 110 4.05 -7.20 -16.42
N ALA A 111 4.72 -6.45 -15.55
CA ALA A 111 5.44 -7.00 -14.40
C ALA A 111 4.53 -7.80 -13.47
N CYS A 112 3.35 -7.28 -13.10
CA CYS A 112 2.35 -8.02 -12.31
C CYS A 112 1.92 -9.32 -13.01
N ARG A 113 1.65 -9.28 -14.32
CA ARG A 113 1.26 -10.47 -15.11
C ARG A 113 2.38 -11.51 -15.22
N GLU A 114 3.62 -11.08 -15.40
CA GLU A 114 4.80 -11.96 -15.41
C GLU A 114 4.94 -12.68 -14.06
N CYS A 115 4.69 -11.98 -12.95
CA CYS A 115 4.66 -12.58 -11.62
C CYS A 115 3.54 -13.62 -11.49
N SER A 116 2.29 -13.28 -11.86
CA SER A 116 1.16 -14.21 -11.77
C SER A 116 1.31 -15.43 -12.70
N ALA A 117 1.98 -15.29 -13.84
CA ALA A 117 2.21 -16.40 -14.76
C ALA A 117 3.16 -17.45 -14.17
N LYS A 118 4.21 -17.02 -13.44
CA LYS A 118 5.12 -17.91 -12.72
C LYS A 118 4.43 -18.66 -11.56
N LEU A 119 3.40 -18.07 -10.96
CA LEU A 119 2.62 -18.72 -9.89
C LEU A 119 1.71 -19.85 -10.41
N ARG A 120 1.08 -19.69 -11.58
CA ARG A 120 0.13 -20.70 -12.12
C ARG A 120 0.78 -22.05 -12.43
N SER A 121 2.10 -22.13 -12.54
CA SER A 121 2.84 -23.38 -12.72
C SER A 121 3.13 -24.13 -11.41
N VAL A 122 2.95 -23.48 -10.25
CA VAL A 122 3.28 -24.08 -8.94
C VAL A 122 1.98 -24.29 -8.18
N ASN A 123 1.50 -25.53 -8.12
CA ASN A 123 0.21 -25.92 -7.54
C ASN A 123 0.11 -25.60 -6.04
N GLY A 124 -0.28 -24.37 -5.69
CA GLY A 124 -0.67 -24.02 -4.32
C GLY A 124 0.45 -24.05 -3.28
N ASP A 125 1.71 -23.92 -3.69
CA ASP A 125 2.82 -23.76 -2.75
C ASP A 125 2.67 -22.42 -2.00
N ALA A 126 2.53 -22.50 -0.67
CA ALA A 126 2.36 -21.33 0.19
C ALA A 126 3.52 -20.34 0.05
N VAL A 127 4.74 -20.82 -0.15
CA VAL A 127 5.93 -19.96 -0.32
C VAL A 127 5.83 -19.14 -1.61
N GLU A 128 5.40 -19.76 -2.71
CA GLU A 128 5.23 -19.06 -3.98
C GLU A 128 4.06 -18.09 -3.95
N VAL A 129 2.96 -18.42 -3.26
CA VAL A 129 1.86 -17.47 -3.03
C VAL A 129 2.33 -16.28 -2.20
N PHE A 130 3.11 -16.51 -1.15
CA PHE A 130 3.71 -15.43 -0.35
C PHE A 130 4.61 -14.53 -1.19
N LYS A 131 5.54 -15.10 -1.96
CA LYS A 131 6.43 -14.36 -2.88
C LYS A 131 5.61 -13.55 -3.89
N HIS A 132 4.55 -14.12 -4.45
CA HIS A 132 3.66 -13.42 -5.36
C HIS A 132 2.99 -12.22 -4.71
N ASN A 133 2.37 -12.42 -3.54
CA ASN A 133 1.71 -11.36 -2.79
C ASN A 133 2.69 -10.22 -2.43
N MET A 134 3.94 -10.55 -2.08
CA MET A 134 4.98 -9.57 -1.83
C MET A 134 5.35 -8.76 -3.09
N VAL A 135 5.56 -9.40 -4.24
CA VAL A 135 5.84 -8.67 -5.50
C VAL A 135 4.66 -7.79 -5.90
N ASP A 136 3.45 -8.34 -5.85
CA ASP A 136 2.25 -7.64 -6.28
C ASP A 136 2.01 -6.40 -5.39
N LEU A 137 2.25 -6.53 -4.08
CA LEU A 137 2.32 -5.41 -3.14
C LEU A 137 3.34 -4.36 -3.57
N LEU A 138 4.59 -4.76 -3.79
CA LEU A 138 5.70 -3.85 -4.10
C LEU A 138 5.52 -3.16 -5.46
N LEU A 139 4.82 -3.75 -6.42
CA LEU A 139 4.56 -3.17 -7.73
C LEU A 139 3.32 -2.26 -7.75
N ARG A 140 2.18 -2.72 -7.21
CA ARG A 140 0.89 -2.01 -7.35
C ARG A 140 0.83 -0.71 -6.57
N ARG A 141 1.65 -0.54 -5.54
CA ARG A 141 1.77 0.74 -4.84
C ARG A 141 2.22 1.87 -5.78
N PHE A 142 3.09 1.59 -6.76
CA PHE A 142 3.49 2.56 -7.78
C PHE A 142 2.35 2.91 -8.74
N LEU A 143 1.51 1.93 -9.08
CA LEU A 143 0.32 2.18 -9.91
C LEU A 143 -0.67 3.12 -9.20
N LEU A 144 -0.89 2.91 -7.89
CA LEU A 144 -1.72 3.82 -7.09
C LEU A 144 -1.12 5.24 -7.05
N THR A 145 0.19 5.36 -6.83
CA THR A 145 0.86 6.67 -6.79
C THR A 145 0.77 7.41 -8.12
N LEU A 146 0.96 6.72 -9.24
CA LEU A 146 0.88 7.31 -10.57
C LEU A 146 -0.54 7.75 -10.94
N HIS A 147 -1.56 6.93 -10.61
CA HIS A 147 -2.92 7.15 -11.08
C HIS A 147 -3.83 7.92 -10.12
N ARG A 148 -3.57 7.94 -8.81
CA ARG A 148 -4.49 8.58 -7.84
C ARG A 148 -4.74 10.07 -8.11
N PRO A 149 -3.73 10.91 -8.42
CA PRO A 149 -3.98 12.32 -8.75
C PRO A 149 -4.88 12.47 -9.99
N LEU A 150 -4.64 11.66 -11.01
CA LEU A 150 -5.42 11.67 -12.26
C LEU A 150 -6.85 11.16 -12.05
N ALA A 151 -7.01 10.11 -11.25
CA ALA A 151 -8.32 9.59 -10.89
C ALA A 151 -9.13 10.61 -10.06
N THR A 152 -8.47 11.38 -9.19
CA THR A 152 -9.14 12.43 -8.40
C THR A 152 -9.50 13.64 -9.26
N ALA A 153 -8.66 13.99 -10.23
CA ALA A 153 -8.92 15.06 -11.20
C ALA A 153 -10.11 14.78 -12.14
N SER A 154 -10.65 13.55 -12.16
CA SER A 154 -11.82 13.22 -12.98
C SER A 154 -13.12 13.91 -12.54
N ARG A 155 -13.12 14.60 -11.39
CA ARG A 155 -14.25 15.40 -10.85
C ARG A 155 -14.84 16.43 -11.81
N VAL A 156 -14.13 16.74 -12.91
CA VAL A 156 -14.50 17.78 -13.87
C VAL A 156 -14.51 17.20 -15.28
N SER A 157 -15.55 16.44 -15.62
CA SER A 157 -16.05 16.33 -17.00
C SER A 157 -15.09 15.81 -18.08
N ASN A 158 -13.97 15.19 -17.72
CA ASN A 158 -13.02 14.63 -18.69
C ASN A 158 -13.00 13.09 -18.63
N PRO A 159 -13.71 12.40 -19.54
CA PRO A 159 -13.74 10.94 -19.61
C PRO A 159 -12.36 10.30 -19.76
N THR A 160 -11.35 11.10 -20.14
CA THR A 160 -9.98 10.66 -20.38
C THR A 160 -9.31 10.08 -19.13
N PHE A 161 -9.81 10.36 -17.91
CA PHE A 161 -9.27 9.83 -16.66
C PHE A 161 -10.03 8.61 -16.07
N HIS A 162 -11.07 8.09 -16.74
CA HIS A 162 -11.72 6.83 -16.30
C HIS A 162 -10.77 5.64 -16.29
N PHE A 163 -9.78 5.64 -17.19
CA PHE A 163 -8.72 4.62 -17.18
C PHE A 163 -7.97 4.63 -15.84
N SER A 164 -7.63 5.80 -15.31
CA SER A 164 -6.95 5.93 -14.01
C SER A 164 -7.81 5.44 -12.84
N ARG A 165 -9.12 5.71 -12.85
CA ARG A 165 -10.07 5.17 -11.85
C ARG A 165 -10.06 3.64 -11.86
N LYS A 166 -10.14 3.04 -13.05
CA LYS A 166 -10.05 1.59 -13.22
C LYS A 166 -8.74 1.01 -12.70
N VAL A 167 -7.59 1.59 -13.07
CA VAL A 167 -6.28 1.11 -12.60
C VAL A 167 -6.17 1.22 -11.08
N CYS A 168 -6.71 2.30 -10.48
CA CYS A 168 -6.76 2.46 -9.03
C CYS A 168 -7.62 1.38 -8.37
N LEU A 169 -8.84 1.13 -8.88
CA LEU A 169 -9.72 0.07 -8.38
C LEU A 169 -9.06 -1.31 -8.46
N ASP A 170 -8.51 -1.66 -9.63
CA ASP A 170 -7.86 -2.96 -9.86
C ASP A 170 -6.66 -3.14 -8.92
N SER A 171 -5.90 -2.07 -8.68
CA SER A 171 -4.72 -2.09 -7.79
C SER A 171 -5.13 -2.17 -6.32
N ALA A 172 -6.06 -1.33 -5.86
CA ALA A 172 -6.53 -1.34 -4.49
C ALA A 172 -7.24 -2.66 -4.12
N THR A 173 -8.03 -3.21 -5.04
CA THR A 173 -8.68 -4.52 -4.84
C THR A 173 -7.64 -5.62 -4.64
N ALA A 174 -6.61 -5.69 -5.48
CA ALA A 174 -5.56 -6.70 -5.33
C ALA A 174 -4.74 -6.53 -4.02
N LEU A 175 -4.52 -5.28 -3.59
CA LEU A 175 -3.78 -4.98 -2.36
C LEU A 175 -4.58 -5.28 -1.08
N LEU A 176 -5.91 -5.08 -1.12
CA LEU A 176 -6.82 -5.33 0.01
C LEU A 176 -7.35 -6.76 0.02
N SER A 177 -7.37 -7.46 -1.11
CA SER A 177 -7.85 -8.85 -1.21
C SER A 177 -6.85 -9.72 -1.97
N PRO A 178 -5.63 -9.89 -1.44
CA PRO A 178 -4.63 -10.76 -2.06
C PRO A 178 -5.06 -12.24 -2.00
N PRO A 179 -4.50 -13.11 -2.85
CA PRO A 179 -4.59 -14.56 -2.69
C PRO A 179 -4.30 -15.02 -1.25
N GLN A 180 -5.07 -15.99 -0.77
CA GLN A 180 -4.98 -16.46 0.61
C GLN A 180 -3.60 -17.04 0.92
N ASN A 181 -2.95 -16.45 1.92
CA ASN A 181 -1.73 -16.94 2.53
C ASN A 181 -1.63 -16.41 3.97
N THR A 182 -1.46 -17.30 4.93
CA THR A 182 -1.51 -16.98 6.37
C THR A 182 -0.36 -16.06 6.78
N GLU A 183 0.86 -16.36 6.34
CA GLU A 183 2.07 -15.60 6.68
C GLU A 183 2.00 -14.18 6.14
N PHE A 184 1.58 -14.02 4.89
CA PHE A 184 1.36 -12.71 4.28
C PHE A 184 0.24 -11.95 4.98
N SER A 185 -0.86 -12.62 5.35
CA SER A 185 -1.97 -11.99 6.09
C SER A 185 -1.51 -11.45 7.44
N HIS A 186 -0.73 -12.24 8.21
CA HIS A 186 -0.13 -11.78 9.46
C HIS A 186 0.82 -10.59 9.22
N LEU A 187 1.68 -10.68 8.21
CA LEU A 187 2.64 -9.63 7.88
C LEU A 187 1.94 -8.31 7.56
N VAL A 188 0.84 -8.34 6.81
CA VAL A 188 0.15 -7.11 6.41
C VAL A 188 -0.75 -6.51 7.50
N LEU A 189 -1.18 -7.32 8.47
CA LEU A 189 -1.99 -6.88 9.61
C LEU A 189 -1.12 -6.36 10.76
N LEU A 190 0.01 -7.01 11.05
CA LEU A 190 0.91 -6.60 12.14
C LEU A 190 1.98 -5.61 11.67
N GLY A 191 2.37 -5.68 10.40
CA GLY A 191 3.47 -4.88 9.87
C GLY A 191 3.20 -3.37 9.86
N SER A 192 4.27 -2.60 10.04
CA SER A 192 4.33 -1.15 9.86
C SER A 192 4.87 -0.77 8.47
N GLY A 193 5.24 0.50 8.26
CA GLY A 193 5.85 1.01 7.03
C GLY A 193 5.04 0.65 5.78
N ILE A 194 5.65 -0.10 4.85
CA ILE A 194 5.07 -0.57 3.59
C ILE A 194 3.67 -1.18 3.78
N PHE A 195 3.48 -1.98 4.82
CA PHE A 195 2.24 -2.74 5.05
C PHE A 195 1.08 -1.86 5.54
N LYS A 196 1.40 -0.89 6.40
CA LYS A 196 0.46 0.13 6.88
C LYS A 196 0.14 1.14 5.77
N SER A 197 1.16 1.60 5.05
CA SER A 197 1.04 2.47 3.88
C SER A 197 0.12 1.88 2.80
N ARG A 198 0.26 0.57 2.55
CA ARG A 198 -0.61 -0.17 1.61
C ARG A 198 -2.09 0.01 1.92
N ILE A 199 -2.55 -0.26 3.15
CA ILE A 199 -3.98 -0.14 3.47
C ILE A 199 -4.43 1.31 3.39
N ILE A 200 -3.61 2.27 3.83
CA ILE A 200 -3.95 3.70 3.76
C ILE A 200 -4.16 4.15 2.31
N HIS A 201 -3.19 3.89 1.43
CA HIS A 201 -3.27 4.36 0.04
C HIS A 201 -4.29 3.59 -0.81
N ALA A 202 -4.46 2.29 -0.60
CA ALA A 202 -5.49 1.51 -1.27
C ALA A 202 -6.89 2.00 -0.86
N SER A 203 -7.13 2.20 0.44
CA SER A 203 -8.43 2.68 0.92
C SER A 203 -8.72 4.10 0.45
N LEU A 204 -7.72 4.99 0.45
CA LEU A 204 -7.86 6.34 -0.07
C LEU A 204 -8.30 6.34 -1.55
N ALA A 205 -7.67 5.51 -2.39
CA ALA A 205 -8.04 5.42 -3.80
C ALA A 205 -9.51 5.04 -3.99
N ILE A 206 -10.01 4.07 -3.21
CA ILE A 206 -11.40 3.61 -3.24
C ILE A 206 -12.36 4.67 -2.69
N CYS A 207 -12.02 5.30 -1.56
CA CYS A 207 -12.84 6.35 -0.95
C CYS A 207 -12.99 7.55 -1.88
N SER A 208 -11.89 8.03 -2.50
CA SER A 208 -11.94 9.13 -3.46
C SER A 208 -12.84 8.79 -4.65
N ASP A 209 -12.72 7.58 -5.20
CA ASP A 209 -13.53 7.13 -6.33
C ASP A 209 -15.02 7.03 -5.98
N LEU A 210 -15.35 6.52 -4.78
CA LEU A 210 -16.72 6.48 -4.26
C LEU A 210 -17.30 7.87 -4.08
N ILE A 211 -16.57 8.80 -3.48
CA ILE A 211 -17.03 10.17 -3.27
C ILE A 211 -17.33 10.83 -4.62
N ILE A 212 -16.44 10.67 -5.59
CA ILE A 212 -16.63 11.19 -6.96
C ILE A 212 -17.87 10.56 -7.60
N GLU A 213 -18.04 9.24 -7.53
CA GLU A 213 -19.23 8.57 -8.09
C GLU A 213 -20.54 9.03 -7.41
N LEU A 214 -20.51 9.34 -6.11
CA LEU A 214 -21.68 9.85 -5.38
C LEU A 214 -22.02 11.29 -5.78
N GLU A 215 -21.02 12.13 -6.02
CA GLU A 215 -21.19 13.50 -6.50
C GLU A 215 -21.71 13.53 -7.96
N GLU A 216 -21.18 12.67 -8.84
CA GLU A 216 -21.53 12.62 -10.27
C GLU A 216 -22.95 12.07 -10.54
N LEU A 217 -23.37 11.00 -9.85
CA LEU A 217 -24.62 10.29 -10.17
C LEU A 217 -25.84 10.76 -9.35
N GLY A 218 -25.63 11.59 -8.33
CA GLY A 218 -26.69 12.07 -7.43
C GLY A 218 -27.44 10.94 -6.68
N PRO A 219 -28.46 11.29 -5.87
CA PRO A 219 -29.20 10.34 -5.03
C PRO A 219 -30.10 9.35 -5.80
N MET A 220 -30.37 9.60 -7.08
CA MET A 220 -31.35 8.87 -7.89
C MET A 220 -30.75 7.73 -8.73
N GLY A 221 -29.43 7.53 -8.66
CA GLY A 221 -28.75 6.42 -9.33
C GLY A 221 -28.93 5.12 -8.55
N TRP A 222 -29.66 4.16 -9.12
CA TRP A 222 -29.63 2.75 -8.67
C TRP A 222 -28.18 2.29 -8.46
N PRO A 223 -27.88 1.44 -7.46
CA PRO A 223 -26.51 1.02 -7.21
C PRO A 223 -25.91 0.35 -8.45
N SER A 224 -25.00 1.07 -9.12
CA SER A 224 -24.26 0.53 -10.25
C SER A 224 -23.46 -0.70 -9.79
N THR A 225 -23.23 -1.67 -10.67
CA THR A 225 -22.33 -2.80 -10.36
C THR A 225 -20.97 -2.29 -9.90
N TYR A 226 -20.54 -1.14 -10.43
CA TYR A 226 -19.32 -0.44 -10.05
C TYR A 226 -19.32 0.02 -8.59
N ARG A 227 -20.36 0.75 -8.16
CA ARG A 227 -20.56 1.19 -6.77
C ARG A 227 -20.55 0.01 -5.80
N LYS A 228 -21.21 -1.10 -6.16
CA LYS A 228 -21.22 -2.32 -5.33
C LYS A 228 -19.81 -2.90 -5.17
N MET A 229 -19.01 -2.92 -6.23
CA MET A 229 -17.61 -3.36 -6.15
C MET A 229 -16.81 -2.44 -5.23
N LEU A 230 -16.90 -1.13 -5.41
CA LEU A 230 -16.20 -0.15 -4.56
C LEU A 230 -16.59 -0.26 -3.08
N VAL A 231 -17.89 -0.36 -2.77
CA VAL A 231 -18.37 -0.57 -1.39
C VAL A 231 -17.88 -1.90 -0.82
N GLY A 232 -17.81 -2.96 -1.63
CA GLY A 232 -17.24 -4.25 -1.23
C GLY A 232 -15.77 -4.12 -0.81
N VAL A 233 -14.97 -3.44 -1.61
CA VAL A 233 -13.54 -3.19 -1.31
C VAL A 233 -13.39 -2.27 -0.08
N LEU A 234 -14.23 -1.24 0.05
CA LEU A 234 -14.24 -0.37 1.24
C LEU A 234 -14.56 -1.14 2.52
N ARG A 235 -15.53 -2.06 2.49
CA ARG A 235 -15.85 -2.91 3.65
C ARG A 235 -14.69 -3.81 4.05
N GLU A 236 -13.95 -4.34 3.07
CA GLU A 236 -12.74 -5.11 3.35
C GLU A 236 -11.65 -4.25 4.01
N ALA A 237 -11.48 -3.01 3.55
CA ALA A 237 -10.58 -2.06 4.21
C ALA A 237 -11.01 -1.71 5.64
N VAL A 238 -12.31 -1.50 5.90
CA VAL A 238 -12.86 -1.30 7.25
C VAL A 238 -12.56 -2.52 8.14
N ARG A 239 -12.79 -3.73 7.62
CA ARG A 239 -12.52 -4.99 8.33
C ARG A 239 -11.05 -5.10 8.72
N GLN A 240 -10.13 -4.88 7.78
CA GLN A 240 -8.69 -4.92 8.06
C GLN A 240 -8.26 -3.83 9.03
N ALA A 241 -8.78 -2.60 8.91
CA ALA A 241 -8.45 -1.53 9.86
C ALA A 241 -8.88 -1.88 11.30
N ALA A 242 -10.06 -2.47 11.48
CA ALA A 242 -10.51 -2.96 12.78
C ALA A 242 -9.64 -4.12 13.31
N GLU A 243 -9.24 -5.05 12.44
CA GLU A 243 -8.36 -6.17 12.79
C GLU A 243 -6.97 -5.69 13.21
N ARG A 244 -6.41 -4.69 12.51
CA ARG A 244 -5.16 -4.04 12.91
C ARG A 244 -5.26 -3.41 14.30
N ILE A 245 -6.37 -2.74 14.64
CA ILE A 245 -6.60 -2.18 15.97
C ILE A 245 -6.65 -3.28 17.03
N ALA A 246 -7.37 -4.37 16.75
CA ALA A 246 -7.43 -5.53 17.64
C ALA A 246 -6.03 -6.13 17.89
N LEU A 247 -5.15 -6.09 16.89
CA LEU A 247 -3.80 -6.65 16.95
C LEU A 247 -2.72 -5.71 17.49
N GLY A 248 -2.99 -4.42 17.70
CA GLY A 248 -1.97 -3.52 18.25
C GLY A 248 -2.07 -2.07 17.82
N GLU A 249 -2.65 -1.78 16.66
CA GLU A 249 -2.67 -0.44 16.06
C GLU A 249 -3.37 0.57 16.99
N THR A 250 -2.67 1.68 17.27
CA THR A 250 -3.17 2.75 18.15
C THR A 250 -3.83 3.88 17.36
N ASN A 251 -3.48 4.04 16.09
CA ASN A 251 -4.04 5.08 15.25
C ASN A 251 -5.42 4.68 14.72
N LEU A 252 -6.46 5.30 15.31
CA LEU A 252 -7.86 5.02 14.98
C LEU A 252 -8.39 5.84 13.79
N ARG A 253 -7.62 6.82 13.29
CA ARG A 253 -8.08 7.79 12.29
C ARG A 253 -8.53 7.10 11.01
N LEU A 254 -7.77 6.12 10.52
CA LEU A 254 -8.13 5.39 9.30
C LEU A 254 -9.47 4.67 9.47
N HIS A 255 -9.62 3.85 10.50
CA HIS A 255 -10.87 3.11 10.75
C HIS A 255 -12.06 4.06 10.86
N MET A 256 -11.92 5.20 11.54
CA MET A 256 -12.95 6.23 11.62
C MET A 256 -13.32 6.80 10.25
N LYS A 257 -12.34 7.27 9.47
CA LYS A 257 -12.57 7.86 8.14
C LYS A 257 -13.24 6.87 7.18
N LEU A 258 -12.85 5.60 7.20
CA LEU A 258 -13.47 4.58 6.35
C LEU A 258 -14.94 4.34 6.72
N ASN A 259 -15.29 4.33 8.01
CA ASN A 259 -16.69 4.20 8.45
C ASN A 259 -17.53 5.43 8.07
N ILE A 260 -16.96 6.64 8.11
CA ILE A 260 -17.62 7.86 7.64
C ILE A 260 -17.98 7.75 6.15
N VAL A 261 -17.02 7.34 5.30
CA VAL A 261 -17.26 7.17 3.85
C VAL A 261 -18.27 6.05 3.60
N LEU A 262 -18.18 4.93 4.32
CA LEU A 262 -19.14 3.84 4.20
C LEU A 262 -20.57 4.31 4.55
N CYS A 263 -20.71 5.06 5.65
CA CYS A 263 -21.98 5.69 6.02
C CYS A 263 -22.51 6.60 4.91
N HIS A 264 -21.67 7.48 4.34
CA HIS A 264 -22.06 8.34 3.22
C HIS A 264 -22.60 7.53 2.04
N THR A 265 -21.99 6.40 1.69
CA THR A 265 -22.44 5.56 0.57
C THR A 265 -23.79 4.88 0.81
N GLU A 266 -24.17 4.64 2.06
CA GLU A 266 -25.38 3.92 2.46
C GLU A 266 -26.51 4.88 2.91
N CYS A 267 -26.16 6.14 3.19
CA CYS A 267 -27.07 7.16 3.70
C CYS A 267 -28.04 7.65 2.61
N THR A 268 -29.33 7.66 2.96
CA THR A 268 -30.41 8.15 2.08
C THR A 268 -30.69 9.63 2.30
N GLU A 269 -30.26 10.16 3.44
CA GLU A 269 -30.44 11.52 3.90
C GLU A 269 -29.62 12.50 3.05
N SER A 270 -30.03 13.77 3.02
CA SER A 270 -29.36 14.84 2.27
C SER A 270 -29.10 16.07 3.16
N GLY A 271 -28.11 16.88 2.79
CA GLY A 271 -27.77 18.10 3.53
C GLY A 271 -27.31 17.82 4.97
N SER A 272 -27.81 18.63 5.92
CA SER A 272 -27.41 18.57 7.34
C SER A 272 -27.72 17.23 8.01
N ALA A 273 -28.80 16.55 7.60
CA ALA A 273 -29.15 15.24 8.14
C ALA A 273 -28.09 14.16 7.79
N ARG A 274 -27.53 14.21 6.58
CA ARG A 274 -26.43 13.33 6.17
C ARG A 274 -25.17 13.60 6.99
N GLN A 275 -24.83 14.88 7.18
CA GLN A 275 -23.67 15.29 7.97
C GLN A 275 -23.77 14.76 9.40
N LEU A 276 -24.95 14.88 10.02
CA LEU A 276 -25.16 14.35 11.37
C LEU A 276 -24.96 12.83 11.43
N ARG A 277 -25.47 12.09 10.44
CA ARG A 277 -25.26 10.64 10.34
C ARG A 277 -23.79 10.25 10.18
N MET A 278 -23.05 11.01 9.38
CA MET A 278 -21.60 10.83 9.21
C MET A 278 -20.84 11.08 10.53
N VAL A 279 -21.21 12.11 11.29
CA VAL A 279 -20.64 12.38 12.61
C VAL A 279 -20.96 11.26 13.60
N GLN A 280 -22.20 10.76 13.61
CA GLN A 280 -22.59 9.60 14.42
C GLN A 280 -21.78 8.36 14.05
N ALA A 281 -21.62 8.05 12.76
CA ALA A 281 -20.79 6.94 12.30
C ALA A 281 -19.33 7.08 12.74
N ALA A 282 -18.79 8.30 12.76
CA ALA A 282 -17.46 8.58 13.31
C ALA A 282 -17.39 8.21 14.80
N GLN A 283 -18.35 8.68 15.61
CA GLN A 283 -18.42 8.40 17.05
C GLN A 283 -18.55 6.90 17.34
N GLU A 284 -19.50 6.23 16.68
CA GLU A 284 -19.72 4.78 16.82
C GLU A 284 -18.46 3.97 16.45
N SER A 285 -17.76 4.38 15.38
CA SER A 285 -16.52 3.71 14.97
C SER A 285 -15.39 3.88 15.99
N LEU A 286 -15.29 5.05 16.64
CA LEU A 286 -14.31 5.31 17.69
C LEU A 286 -14.65 4.54 18.97
N GLU A 287 -15.91 4.49 19.37
CA GLU A 287 -16.37 3.69 20.51
C GLU A 287 -16.08 2.20 20.32
N LYS A 288 -16.35 1.68 19.11
CA LYS A 288 -16.00 0.30 18.75
C LYS A 288 -14.50 0.06 18.81
N SER A 289 -13.70 0.99 18.30
CA SER A 289 -12.24 0.90 18.32
C SER A 289 -11.69 0.93 19.74
N TYR A 290 -12.24 1.81 20.59
CA TYR A 290 -11.89 1.91 21.99
C TYR A 290 -12.21 0.61 22.74
N THR A 291 -13.38 0.02 22.49
CA THR A 291 -13.75 -1.29 23.07
C THR A 291 -12.78 -2.39 22.66
N LEU A 292 -12.35 -2.42 21.38
CA LEU A 292 -11.34 -3.37 20.90
C LEU A 292 -9.98 -3.19 21.57
N MET A 293 -9.58 -1.95 21.86
CA MET A 293 -8.34 -1.67 22.59
C MET A 293 -8.44 -2.10 24.06
N GLN A 294 -9.59 -1.86 24.70
CA GLN A 294 -9.84 -2.27 26.08
C GLN A 294 -9.83 -3.79 26.25
N SER A 295 -10.46 -4.54 25.33
CA SER A 295 -10.47 -6.00 25.40
C SER A 295 -9.06 -6.59 25.32
N ARG A 296 -8.19 -6.02 24.51
CA ARG A 296 -6.76 -6.38 24.43
C ARG A 296 -6.03 -6.15 25.76
N LEU A 297 -6.26 -5.01 26.40
CA LEU A 297 -5.67 -4.70 27.72
C LEU A 297 -6.19 -5.66 28.81
N GLY A 298 -7.47 -6.04 28.76
CA GLY A 298 -8.05 -7.01 29.69
C GLY A 298 -7.44 -8.41 29.57
N LEU A 299 -7.07 -8.84 28.36
CA LEU A 299 -6.35 -10.09 28.12
C LEU A 299 -4.91 -10.03 28.68
N ALA A 300 -4.21 -8.91 28.53
CA ALA A 300 -2.84 -8.73 29.04
C ALA A 300 -2.76 -8.74 30.58
N VAL A 301 -3.82 -8.35 31.29
CA VAL A 301 -3.89 -8.38 32.76
C VAL A 301 -4.24 -9.77 33.31
N GLY A 302 -4.74 -10.69 32.48
CA GLY A 302 -5.11 -12.05 32.87
C GLY A 302 -3.97 -13.08 32.88
N GLU A 303 -2.78 -12.73 32.38
CA GLU A 303 -1.63 -13.66 32.19
C GLU A 303 -0.45 -13.44 33.17
N GLN A 304 -0.71 -13.02 34.42
CA GLN A 304 0.24 -13.11 35.54
C GLN A 304 -0.56 -13.69 36.73
N TYR A 305 -0.31 -14.87 37.31
CA TYR A 305 0.93 -15.54 37.72
C TYR A 305 0.77 -17.07 37.64
N ASP A 306 1.76 -17.78 37.08
CA ASP A 306 2.13 -19.12 37.56
C ASP A 306 3.66 -19.25 37.51
N GLU A 307 4.29 -19.24 38.68
CA GLU A 307 5.73 -19.38 38.84
C GLU A 307 6.15 -20.83 38.59
N GLY A 308 6.75 -21.11 37.44
CA GLY A 308 7.61 -22.29 37.29
C GLY A 308 7.66 -22.95 35.92
N ALA A 309 8.39 -22.36 34.95
CA ALA A 309 8.99 -23.09 33.82
C ALA A 309 10.09 -22.25 33.13
N PRO A 310 11.04 -22.86 32.42
CA PRO A 310 12.42 -22.39 32.32
C PRO A 310 12.63 -21.25 31.33
N GLU A 311 13.72 -20.50 31.55
CA GLU A 311 14.19 -19.37 30.74
C GLU A 311 14.13 -19.67 29.23
N CYS A 312 13.12 -19.10 28.58
CA CYS A 312 13.16 -18.86 27.14
C CYS A 312 14.11 -17.67 26.95
N GLN A 313 15.30 -17.91 26.38
CA GLN A 313 16.21 -16.84 25.99
C GLN A 313 15.46 -15.88 25.06
N GLN A 314 15.08 -14.74 25.63
CA GLN A 314 14.57 -13.59 24.93
C GLN A 314 15.68 -13.12 24.00
N PHE A 315 15.61 -13.49 22.71
CA PHE A 315 16.36 -12.79 21.68
C PHE A 315 15.78 -11.38 21.58
N GLY A 316 16.29 -10.49 22.43
CA GLY A 316 15.93 -9.09 22.43
C GLY A 316 16.45 -8.42 21.16
N CYS A 317 15.63 -7.54 20.57
CA CYS A 317 16.03 -6.67 19.45
C CYS A 317 17.27 -5.81 19.78
N GLN A 318 17.67 -5.75 21.06
CA GLN A 318 18.88 -5.09 21.55
C GLN A 318 20.18 -5.77 21.06
N ASP A 319 20.17 -7.06 20.71
CA ASP A 319 21.35 -7.76 20.18
C ASP A 319 21.72 -7.35 18.74
N LEU A 320 20.88 -6.58 18.06
CA LEU A 320 21.17 -6.04 16.73
C LEU A 320 21.89 -4.69 16.77
N GLY A 321 22.22 -4.15 17.95
CA GLY A 321 22.93 -2.87 18.06
C GLY A 321 22.20 -1.67 17.45
N VAL A 322 20.91 -1.84 17.10
CA VAL A 322 20.03 -0.77 16.67
C VAL A 322 19.42 -0.20 17.93
N ALA A 323 19.96 0.92 18.40
CA ALA A 323 19.26 1.74 19.38
C ALA A 323 17.89 2.09 18.79
N LEU A 324 16.84 1.49 19.35
CA LEU A 324 15.49 1.99 19.18
C LEU A 324 15.45 3.31 19.94
N ASP A 325 15.82 4.41 19.27
CA ASP A 325 15.34 5.72 19.68
C ASP A 325 13.81 5.62 19.70
N GLU A 326 13.24 5.71 20.89
CA GLU A 326 11.80 5.73 21.17
C GLU A 326 11.12 7.02 20.63
N ASP A 327 11.82 7.78 19.78
CA ASP A 327 11.40 9.06 19.19
C ASP A 327 10.84 8.93 17.75
N TRP A 328 10.61 7.71 17.24
CA TRP A 328 9.94 7.50 15.94
C TRP A 328 8.42 7.56 16.00
N ASP A 329 7.84 7.82 17.18
CA ASP A 329 6.42 8.12 17.35
C ASP A 329 6.18 9.62 17.10
N GLU A 330 5.78 9.96 15.87
CA GLU A 330 5.35 11.29 15.37
C GLU A 330 6.46 12.30 15.03
N PRO A 331 6.77 12.44 13.71
CA PRO A 331 6.37 13.70 13.07
C PRO A 331 5.85 13.56 11.63
N TYR A 332 5.60 12.34 11.14
CA TYR A 332 4.81 12.15 9.92
C TYR A 332 3.34 12.08 10.30
N ASP A 333 2.81 13.22 10.75
CA ASP A 333 1.41 13.54 10.50
C ASP A 333 1.27 13.38 8.98
N MET A 334 0.77 12.21 8.55
CA MET A 334 0.52 11.89 7.15
C MET A 334 -0.22 13.10 6.61
N ALA A 335 0.49 13.92 5.82
CA ALA A 335 -0.03 15.16 5.27
C ALA A 335 -1.45 14.86 4.83
N ASP A 336 -2.38 15.58 5.46
CA ASP A 336 -3.82 15.45 5.37
C ASP A 336 -4.23 14.51 4.23
N ILE A 337 -4.85 13.37 4.55
CA ILE A 337 -5.12 12.22 3.67
C ILE A 337 -5.99 12.63 2.44
N GLY A 338 -6.23 13.91 2.21
CA GLY A 338 -7.09 14.50 1.20
C GLY A 338 -8.55 14.26 1.55
N LEU A 339 -8.86 13.17 2.26
CA LEU A 339 -10.19 12.82 2.71
C LEU A 339 -10.81 13.92 3.56
N ASP A 340 -10.08 14.71 4.33
CA ASP A 340 -10.72 15.77 5.10
C ASP A 340 -11.23 16.86 4.15
N GLU A 341 -10.42 17.30 3.18
CA GLU A 341 -10.90 18.16 2.10
C GLU A 341 -12.04 17.51 1.30
N LEU A 342 -11.96 16.22 0.94
CA LEU A 342 -12.97 15.55 0.13
C LEU A 342 -14.29 15.25 0.88
N LEU A 343 -14.22 14.97 2.18
CA LEU A 343 -15.38 14.72 3.04
C LEU A 343 -16.14 16.03 3.30
N TRP A 344 -15.43 17.15 3.34
CA TRP A 344 -15.98 18.46 3.70
C TRP A 344 -16.13 19.44 2.51
N SER A 345 -15.58 19.15 1.32
CA SER A 345 -15.74 19.99 0.12
C SER A 345 -17.17 20.08 -0.40
N GLY A 346 -18.04 19.10 -0.03
CA GLY A 346 -19.47 19.16 -0.29
C GLY A 346 -20.25 20.17 0.57
N LEU A 347 -19.58 20.89 1.49
CA LEU A 347 -20.19 21.85 2.41
C LEU A 347 -20.20 23.30 1.90
N GLY A 348 -19.43 23.62 0.86
CA GLY A 348 -19.12 25.01 0.48
C GLY A 348 -20.06 25.69 -0.52
N ALA A 349 -21.01 25.00 -1.14
CA ALA A 349 -21.89 25.58 -2.16
C ALA A 349 -23.10 26.32 -1.53
N GLY A 350 -22.82 27.34 -0.74
CA GLY A 350 -23.85 28.18 -0.10
C GLY A 350 -23.37 29.55 0.37
N GLY A 351 -22.15 29.97 -0.01
CA GLY A 351 -21.59 31.28 0.34
C GLY A 351 -21.18 32.03 -0.91
N THR A 352 -21.87 33.13 -1.18
CA THR A 352 -21.59 34.12 -2.21
C THR A 352 -20.09 34.44 -2.28
N ILE A 353 -19.43 34.13 -3.39
CA ILE A 353 -18.11 34.69 -3.72
C ILE A 353 -18.34 36.18 -3.96
N VAL A 354 -18.12 37.00 -2.94
CA VAL A 354 -17.88 38.43 -3.13
C VAL A 354 -16.46 38.54 -3.66
N SER A 355 -16.37 38.86 -4.94
CA SER A 355 -15.15 39.31 -5.59
C SER A 355 -14.61 40.52 -4.85
N HIS A 356 -13.47 40.38 -4.19
CA HIS A 356 -12.60 41.50 -3.90
C HIS A 356 -11.62 41.64 -5.06
N GLU A 357 -11.96 42.55 -5.98
CA GLU A 357 -10.99 43.31 -6.76
C GLU A 357 -10.19 44.26 -5.84
N ALA A 358 -9.08 44.74 -6.40
CA ALA A 358 -8.14 45.76 -5.94
C ALA A 358 -6.97 45.22 -5.09
N GLU A 359 -5.70 45.55 -5.37
CA GLU A 359 -5.12 46.65 -6.16
C GLU A 359 -3.67 46.33 -6.56
#